data_AF-A0AAD9N4A8-F1
#
_entry.id   AF-A0AAD9N4A8-F1
#
_cell.length_a   1.000
_cell.length_b   1.000
_cell.length_c   1.000
_cell.angle_alpha   90.00
_cell.angle_beta   90.00
_cell.angle_gamma   90.00
#
_symmetry.space_group_name_H-M   'P 1'
#
loop_
_entity.id
_entity.type
_entity.pdbx_description
1 polymer ?
#
loop_
_entity_poly.entity_id
_entity_poly.type
_entity_poly.pdbx_seq_one_letter_code
_entity_poly.pdbx_strand_id
1 'polypeptide(L)'
;MATTERASVLSQALQLLDSVYKHTAYEDKCDAQQTFMQLRIELQRTAASAEGQKLIQKFDMLAKTVSTEGTFNDMVKIIWRVAKGMGGSIHHKFSLLVIGVSIVCVSLTNSRPVEDISSWTDRFVKWLGKQLTTGGKGAVGEGEGSVGDRMQRFFTNPYLHDFD
;
A
#
# COMPACT_ATOMS: atom_id res chain seq x y z
N MET A 1 3.36 -2.80 24.90
CA MET A 1 3.43 -3.68 23.70
C MET A 1 2.92 -2.99 22.43
N ALA A 2 1.79 -2.29 22.43
CA ALA A 2 1.24 -1.62 21.22
C ALA A 2 2.17 -0.58 20.54
N THR A 3 3.04 0.09 21.29
CA THR A 3 3.93 1.15 20.76
C THR A 3 5.03 0.62 19.85
N THR A 4 5.56 -0.58 20.14
CA THR A 4 6.64 -1.22 19.37
C THR A 4 6.13 -1.76 18.04
N GLU A 5 4.92 -2.32 18.04
CA GLU A 5 4.26 -2.83 16.84
C GLU A 5 3.85 -1.71 15.89
N ARG A 6 3.34 -0.58 16.41
CA ARG A 6 3.09 0.60 15.57
C ARG A 6 4.38 1.12 14.92
N ALA A 7 5.48 1.14 15.65
CA ALA A 7 6.77 1.60 15.13
C ALA A 7 7.31 0.67 14.03
N SER A 8 7.17 -0.65 14.18
CA SER A 8 7.56 -1.60 13.13
C SER A 8 6.67 -1.49 11.89
N VAL A 9 5.36 -1.34 12.05
CA VAL A 9 4.44 -1.11 10.92
C VAL A 9 4.78 0.17 10.18
N LEU A 10 5.02 1.27 10.89
CA LEU A 10 5.37 2.54 10.25
C LEU A 10 6.72 2.46 9.51
N SER A 11 7.71 1.78 10.10
CA SER A 11 9.00 1.54 9.44
C SER A 11 8.82 0.73 8.15
N GLN A 12 8.08 -0.38 8.21
CA GLN A 12 7.76 -1.21 7.05
C GLN A 12 6.99 -0.42 5.98
N ALA A 13 6.05 0.43 6.39
CA ALA A 13 5.25 1.25 5.50
C ALA A 13 6.06 2.30 4.76
N LEU A 14 7.01 2.95 5.44
CA LEU A 14 7.96 3.87 4.80
C LEU A 14 8.87 3.14 3.81
N GLN A 15 9.38 1.96 4.16
CA GLN A 15 10.19 1.15 3.26
C GLN A 15 9.42 0.69 2.01
N LEU A 16 8.16 0.28 2.20
CA LEU A 16 7.28 -0.12 1.10
C LEU A 16 7.04 1.07 0.17
N LEU A 17 6.68 2.24 0.72
CA LEU A 17 6.44 3.45 -0.04
C LEU A 17 7.67 3.89 -0.84
N ASP A 18 8.86 3.82 -0.24
CA ASP A 18 10.12 4.13 -0.89
C ASP A 18 10.46 3.15 -2.02
N SER A 19 10.09 1.88 -1.85
CA SER A 19 10.29 0.86 -2.87
C SER A 19 9.32 1.06 -4.03
N VAL A 20 8.05 1.38 -3.76
CA VAL A 20 7.07 1.75 -4.79
C VAL A 20 7.56 2.96 -5.58
N TYR A 21 8.11 3.97 -4.88
CA TYR A 21 8.67 5.14 -5.55
C TYR A 21 9.75 4.76 -6.56
N LYS A 22 10.68 3.87 -6.17
CA LYS A 22 11.79 3.41 -7.02
C LYS A 22 11.33 2.55 -8.21
N HIS A 23 10.23 1.82 -8.06
CA HIS A 23 9.68 0.92 -9.09
C HIS A 23 8.62 1.57 -9.99
N THR A 24 8.37 2.87 -9.84
CA THR A 24 7.42 3.62 -10.67
C THR A 24 8.19 4.47 -11.68
N ALA A 25 7.81 4.43 -12.95
CA ALA A 25 8.37 5.35 -13.94
C ALA A 25 7.55 6.65 -14.02
N TYR A 26 8.22 7.78 -13.80
CA TYR A 26 7.61 9.11 -13.78
C TYR A 26 8.07 9.92 -14.98
N GLU A 27 7.12 10.58 -15.64
CA GLU A 27 7.41 11.62 -16.62
C GLU A 27 7.92 12.89 -15.94
N ASP A 28 7.21 13.37 -14.91
CA ASP A 28 7.67 14.45 -14.03
C ASP A 28 8.19 13.89 -12.69
N LYS A 29 9.52 13.88 -12.53
CA LYS A 29 10.17 13.42 -11.30
C LYS A 29 9.99 14.39 -10.13
N CYS A 30 9.81 15.69 -10.38
CA CYS A 30 9.64 16.68 -9.32
C CYS A 30 8.25 16.54 -8.69
N ASP A 31 7.20 16.46 -9.51
CA ASP A 31 5.82 16.15 -9.08
C ASP A 31 5.77 14.85 -8.26
N ALA A 32 6.41 13.80 -8.78
CA ALA A 32 6.49 12.52 -8.09
C ALA A 32 7.16 12.61 -6.72
N GLN A 33 8.31 13.31 -6.63
CA GLN A 33 8.99 13.51 -5.35
C GLN A 33 8.13 14.28 -4.35
N GLN A 34 7.46 15.35 -4.79
CA GLN A 34 6.57 16.13 -3.92
C GLN A 34 5.38 15.29 -3.43
N THR A 35 4.74 14.53 -4.33
CA THR A 35 3.63 13.64 -3.99
C THR A 35 4.05 12.57 -2.99
N PHE A 36 5.18 11.90 -3.20
CA PHE A 36 5.67 10.88 -2.27
C PHE A 36 6.15 11.47 -0.94
N MET A 37 6.67 12.70 -0.93
CA MET A 37 6.98 13.42 0.30
C MET A 37 5.70 13.72 1.10
N GLN A 38 4.63 14.17 0.43
CA GLN A 38 3.31 14.36 1.06
C GLN A 38 2.76 13.03 1.60
N LEU A 39 2.89 11.94 0.85
CA LEU A 39 2.49 10.61 1.33
C LEU A 39 3.26 10.18 2.57
N ARG A 40 4.57 10.44 2.67
CA ARG A 40 5.35 10.13 3.88
C ARG A 40 4.82 10.88 5.10
N ILE A 41 4.49 12.16 4.96
CA ILE A 41 3.92 12.97 6.05
C ILE A 41 2.53 12.44 6.43
N GLU A 42 1.68 12.19 5.45
CA GLU A 42 0.32 11.69 5.67
C GLU A 42 0.32 10.28 6.28
N LEU A 43 1.28 9.42 5.89
CA LEU A 43 1.45 8.08 6.43
C LEU A 43 1.70 8.10 7.93
N GLN A 44 2.57 8.99 8.41
CA GLN A 44 2.86 9.13 9.84
C GLN A 44 1.62 9.59 10.62
N ARG A 45 0.88 10.56 10.09
CA ARG A 45 -0.38 11.05 10.68
C ARG A 45 -1.44 9.97 10.71
N THR A 46 -1.63 9.27 9.59
CA THR A 46 -2.62 8.20 9.44
C THR A 46 -2.29 7.04 10.38
N ALA A 47 -1.04 6.61 10.47
CA ALA A 47 -0.63 5.55 11.39
C ALA A 47 -0.88 5.89 12.87
N ALA A 48 -0.79 7.17 13.25
CA ALA A 48 -1.10 7.64 14.60
C ALA A 48 -2.59 7.87 14.87
N SER A 49 -3.41 7.98 13.81
CA SER A 49 -4.85 8.22 13.90
C SER A 49 -5.63 7.02 14.43
N ALA A 50 -6.83 7.24 14.96
CA ALA A 50 -7.72 6.17 15.42
C ALA A 50 -8.07 5.19 14.29
N GLU A 51 -8.20 5.67 13.06
CA GLU A 51 -8.48 4.86 11.87
C GLU A 51 -7.30 3.96 11.53
N GLY A 52 -6.09 4.51 11.48
CA GLY A 52 -4.88 3.72 11.27
C GLY A 52 -4.67 2.68 12.37
N GLN A 53 -4.91 3.02 13.63
CA GLN A 53 -4.82 2.07 14.75
C GLN A 53 -5.85 0.93 14.63
N LYS A 54 -7.11 1.24 14.27
CA LYS A 54 -8.14 0.23 14.02
C LYS A 54 -7.76 -0.69 12.86
N LEU A 55 -7.19 -0.12 11.80
CA LEU A 55 -6.75 -0.87 10.63
C LEU A 55 -5.59 -1.82 10.98
N ILE A 56 -4.59 -1.34 11.73
CA ILE A 56 -3.49 -2.16 12.25
C ILE A 56 -4.04 -3.33 13.07
N GLN A 57 -4.89 -3.07 14.07
CA GLN A 57 -5.45 -4.13 14.92
C GLN A 57 -6.25 -5.16 14.13
N LYS A 58 -7.07 -4.71 13.17
CA LYS A 58 -7.89 -5.59 12.33
C LYS A 58 -7.01 -6.51 11.48
N PHE A 59 -6.02 -5.95 10.80
CA PHE A 59 -5.20 -6.72 9.86
C PHE A 59 -4.06 -7.49 10.53
N ASP A 60 -3.61 -7.15 11.75
CA ASP A 60 -2.75 -8.05 12.53
C ASP A 60 -3.44 -9.40 12.78
N MET A 61 -4.71 -9.36 13.18
CA MET A 61 -5.49 -10.55 13.44
C MET A 61 -5.72 -11.36 12.15
N LEU A 62 -6.10 -10.69 11.06
CA LEU A 62 -6.37 -11.35 9.78
C LEU A 62 -5.10 -11.89 9.12
N ALA A 63 -3.95 -11.23 9.29
CA ALA A 63 -2.68 -11.68 8.71
C ALA A 63 -2.29 -13.09 9.14
N LYS A 64 -2.71 -13.53 10.33
CA LYS A 64 -2.48 -14.90 10.85
C LYS A 64 -3.13 -15.99 10.00
N THR A 65 -4.11 -15.63 9.16
CA THR A 65 -4.79 -16.55 8.23
C THR A 65 -4.07 -16.69 6.89
N VAL A 66 -3.14 -15.79 6.58
CA VAL A 66 -2.39 -15.79 5.33
C VAL A 66 -1.33 -16.89 5.39
N SER A 67 -1.35 -17.79 4.42
CA SER A 67 -0.47 -18.97 4.35
C SER A 67 0.14 -19.21 2.98
N THR A 68 -0.37 -18.54 1.96
CA THR A 68 0.06 -18.65 0.56
C THR A 68 0.06 -17.26 -0.10
N GLU A 69 0.75 -17.14 -1.23
CA GLU A 69 0.73 -15.93 -2.04
C GLU A 69 -0.69 -15.52 -2.45
N GLY A 70 -1.54 -16.50 -2.79
CA GLY A 70 -2.95 -16.26 -3.12
C GLY A 70 -3.70 -15.58 -1.97
N THR A 71 -3.57 -16.10 -0.74
CA THR A 71 -4.21 -15.49 0.44
C THR A 71 -3.61 -14.13 0.82
N PHE A 72 -2.33 -13.90 0.52
CA PHE A 72 -1.69 -12.58 0.68
C PHE A 72 -2.31 -11.57 -0.29
N ASN A 73 -2.43 -11.94 -1.57
CA ASN A 73 -3.05 -11.13 -2.61
C ASN A 73 -4.52 -10.81 -2.29
N ASP A 74 -5.28 -11.77 -1.79
CA ASP A 74 -6.64 -11.55 -1.32
C ASP A 74 -6.68 -10.55 -0.15
N MET A 75 -5.73 -10.63 0.77
CA MET A 75 -5.61 -9.67 1.87
C MET A 75 -5.35 -8.25 1.34
N VAL A 76 -4.44 -8.09 0.37
CA VAL A 76 -4.17 -6.80 -0.28
C VAL A 76 -5.44 -6.24 -0.94
N LYS A 77 -6.22 -7.07 -1.64
CA LYS A 77 -7.51 -6.66 -2.24
C LYS A 77 -8.52 -6.21 -1.18
N ILE A 78 -8.59 -6.92 -0.04
CA ILE A 78 -9.46 -6.53 1.08
C ILE A 78 -9.02 -5.19 1.65
N ILE A 79 -7.71 -4.99 1.89
CA ILE A 79 -7.15 -3.74 2.39
C ILE A 79 -7.47 -2.59 1.42
N TRP A 80 -7.25 -2.79 0.12
CA TRP A 80 -7.58 -1.80 -0.91
C TRP A 80 -9.07 -1.44 -0.88
N ARG A 81 -9.97 -2.43 -0.77
CA ARG A 81 -11.42 -2.18 -0.70
C ARG A 81 -11.80 -1.38 0.54
N VAL A 82 -11.18 -1.67 1.68
CA VAL A 82 -11.36 -0.90 2.92
C VAL A 82 -10.88 0.53 2.72
N ALA A 83 -9.64 0.74 2.28
CA ALA A 83 -9.08 2.06 2.04
C ALA A 83 -9.89 2.89 1.02
N LYS A 84 -10.37 2.24 -0.05
CA LYS A 84 -11.25 2.85 -1.06
C LYS A 84 -12.56 3.36 -0.45
N GLY A 85 -13.18 2.54 0.41
CA GLY A 85 -14.46 2.83 1.05
C GLY A 85 -14.38 3.87 2.18
N MET A 86 -13.18 4.14 2.70
CA MET A 86 -12.97 5.19 3.71
C MET A 86 -13.03 6.60 3.09
N GLY A 87 -13.48 7.56 3.88
CA GLY A 87 -13.46 8.98 3.51
C GLY A 87 -12.03 9.55 3.46
N GLY A 88 -11.92 10.84 3.17
CA GLY A 88 -10.64 11.56 3.19
C GLY A 88 -9.97 11.73 1.82
N SER A 89 -8.80 12.35 1.84
CA SER A 89 -8.03 12.67 0.64
C SER A 89 -7.44 11.42 -0.01
N ILE A 90 -7.03 11.53 -1.27
CA ILE A 90 -6.40 10.40 -1.96
C ILE A 90 -5.11 9.93 -1.28
N HIS A 91 -4.32 10.88 -0.75
CA HIS A 91 -3.14 10.61 0.04
C HIS A 91 -3.46 9.80 1.29
N HIS A 92 -4.54 10.17 1.99
CA HIS A 92 -5.01 9.45 3.16
C HIS A 92 -5.40 8.00 2.84
N LYS A 93 -6.19 7.78 1.77
CA LYS A 93 -6.56 6.42 1.32
C LYS A 93 -5.33 5.60 0.93
N PHE A 94 -4.38 6.22 0.23
CA PHE A 94 -3.13 5.56 -0.14
C PHE A 94 -2.30 5.20 1.11
N SER A 95 -2.21 6.10 2.09
CA SER A 95 -1.57 5.82 3.38
C SER A 95 -2.23 4.64 4.11
N LEU A 96 -3.57 4.56 4.13
CA LEU A 96 -4.30 3.42 4.71
C LEU A 96 -3.98 2.09 4.01
N LEU A 97 -3.89 2.08 2.67
CA LEU A 97 -3.48 0.91 1.91
C LEU A 97 -2.07 0.46 2.30
N VAL A 98 -1.10 1.39 2.28
CA VAL A 98 0.30 1.07 2.61
C VAL A 98 0.43 0.58 4.05
N ILE A 99 -0.26 1.20 5.02
CA ILE A 99 -0.29 0.75 6.42
C ILE A 99 -0.87 -0.66 6.51
N GLY A 100 -1.98 -0.93 5.83
CA GLY A 100 -2.64 -2.24 5.84
C GLY A 100 -1.78 -3.36 5.31
N VAL A 101 -1.10 -3.15 4.18
CA VAL A 101 -0.18 -4.16 3.63
C VAL A 101 1.02 -4.34 4.56
N SER A 102 1.51 -3.25 5.15
CA SER A 102 2.67 -3.28 6.04
C SER A 102 2.42 -4.06 7.33
N ILE A 103 1.22 -3.94 7.94
CA ILE A 103 0.89 -4.76 9.10
C ILE A 103 0.81 -6.25 8.71
N VAL A 104 0.28 -6.60 7.54
CA VAL A 104 0.29 -7.99 7.08
C VAL A 104 1.72 -8.53 6.96
N CYS A 105 2.63 -7.78 6.34
CA CYS A 105 4.04 -8.16 6.22
C CYS A 105 4.73 -8.32 7.58
N VAL A 106 4.52 -7.37 8.51
CA VAL A 106 5.09 -7.41 9.87
C VAL A 106 4.54 -8.60 10.66
N SER A 107 3.21 -8.79 10.65
CA SER A 107 2.56 -9.88 11.38
C SER A 107 2.99 -11.23 10.85
N LEU A 108 3.12 -11.40 9.53
CA LEU A 108 3.64 -12.65 8.95
C LEU A 108 5.09 -12.90 9.39
N THR A 109 5.96 -11.90 9.27
CA THR A 109 7.36 -12.03 9.70
C THR A 109 7.49 -12.42 11.19
N ASN A 110 6.64 -11.84 12.05
CA ASN A 110 6.72 -12.06 13.50
C ASN A 110 6.01 -13.33 13.99
N SER A 111 4.88 -13.70 13.41
CA SER A 111 4.02 -14.78 13.91
C SER A 111 4.31 -16.13 13.27
N ARG A 112 4.76 -16.13 12.01
CA ARG A 112 5.06 -17.34 11.26
C ARG A 112 6.00 -16.98 10.11
N PRO A 113 7.31 -17.19 10.23
CA PRO A 113 8.23 -16.89 9.14
C PRO A 113 7.77 -17.67 7.89
N VAL A 114 7.17 -16.95 6.96
CA VAL A 114 6.81 -17.45 5.64
C VAL A 114 8.03 -17.24 4.78
N GLU A 115 8.58 -18.31 4.21
CA GLU A 115 9.87 -18.29 3.49
C GLU A 115 9.89 -17.25 2.36
N ASP A 116 8.75 -16.98 1.73
CA ASP A 116 8.64 -16.14 0.53
C ASP A 116 8.04 -14.74 0.73
N ILE A 117 7.81 -14.28 1.98
CA ILE A 117 7.13 -12.99 2.21
C ILE A 117 7.81 -11.81 1.52
N SER A 118 9.14 -11.83 1.44
CA SER A 118 9.94 -10.82 0.73
C SER A 118 9.66 -10.82 -0.78
N SER A 119 9.48 -12.01 -1.38
CA SER A 119 9.14 -12.15 -2.80
C SER A 119 7.74 -11.62 -3.09
N TRP A 120 6.76 -11.95 -2.24
CA TRP A 120 5.38 -11.47 -2.40
C TRP A 120 5.28 -9.96 -2.24
N THR A 121 6.01 -9.42 -1.25
CA THR A 121 6.08 -7.97 -1.01
C THR A 121 6.74 -7.25 -2.20
N ASP A 122 7.83 -7.78 -2.76
CA ASP A 122 8.49 -7.23 -3.95
C ASP A 122 7.56 -7.24 -5.20
N ARG A 123 6.82 -8.33 -5.42
CA ARG A 123 5.81 -8.40 -6.50
C ARG A 123 4.71 -7.36 -6.32
N PHE A 124 4.18 -7.22 -5.09
CA PHE A 124 3.21 -6.17 -4.78
C PHE A 124 3.77 -4.77 -5.04
N VAL A 125 4.99 -4.49 -4.60
CA VAL A 125 5.66 -3.19 -4.82
C VAL A 125 5.80 -2.88 -6.31
N LYS A 126 6.29 -3.85 -7.10
CA LYS A 126 6.44 -3.70 -8.56
C LYS A 126 5.10 -3.49 -9.23
N TRP A 127 4.10 -4.28 -8.86
CA TRP A 127 2.74 -4.15 -9.38
C TRP A 127 2.14 -2.78 -9.06
N LEU A 128 2.24 -2.32 -7.81
CA LEU A 128 1.72 -1.01 -7.40
C LEU A 128 2.47 0.12 -8.11
N GLY A 129 3.80 -0.02 -8.28
CA GLY A 129 4.60 0.92 -9.05
C GLY A 129 4.17 0.99 -10.53
N LYS A 130 3.84 -0.14 -11.15
CA LYS A 130 3.25 -0.16 -12.51
C LYS A 130 1.92 0.58 -12.56
N GLN A 131 1.05 0.43 -11.55
CA GLN A 131 -0.23 1.15 -11.49
C GLN A 131 -0.05 2.68 -11.42
N LEU A 132 1.08 3.14 -10.87
CA LEU A 132 1.41 4.56 -10.74
C LEU A 132 2.34 5.09 -11.84
N THR A 133 2.76 4.23 -12.77
CA THR A 133 3.69 4.58 -13.84
C THR A 133 3.01 5.38 -14.95
N THR A 134 3.73 6.37 -15.48
CA THR A 134 3.26 7.21 -16.60
C THR A 134 3.17 6.40 -17.88
N GLY A 135 2.07 6.53 -18.64
CA GLY A 135 1.84 5.73 -19.84
C GLY A 135 1.67 4.22 -19.59
N GLY A 136 1.71 3.79 -18.32
CA GLY A 136 1.27 2.47 -17.95
C GLY A 136 -0.19 2.34 -18.37
N LYS A 137 -0.49 1.27 -19.12
CA LYS A 137 -1.86 0.75 -19.11
C LYS A 137 -2.10 0.28 -17.68
N GLY A 138 -2.46 1.21 -16.79
CA GLY A 138 -3.34 0.83 -15.68
C GLY A 138 -4.47 0.00 -16.29
N ALA A 139 -5.05 -0.88 -15.49
CA ALA A 139 -6.24 -1.70 -15.76
C ALA A 139 -7.22 -1.29 -16.90
N VAL A 140 -7.31 -0.01 -17.27
CA VAL A 140 -8.26 0.57 -18.22
C VAL A 140 -7.62 1.40 -19.35
N GLY A 141 -6.30 1.32 -19.59
CA GLY A 141 -5.70 1.78 -20.85
C GLY A 141 -5.54 3.29 -21.07
N GLU A 142 -5.74 4.13 -20.06
CA GLU A 142 -5.63 5.60 -20.21
C GLU A 142 -4.75 6.20 -19.11
N GLY A 143 -3.67 6.92 -19.49
CA GLY A 143 -2.58 7.22 -18.56
C GLY A 143 -1.88 8.56 -18.68
N GLU A 144 -2.47 9.62 -19.25
CA GLU A 144 -1.96 11.00 -19.11
C GLU A 144 -2.27 11.55 -17.71
N GLY A 145 -1.43 12.42 -17.14
CA GLY A 145 -1.68 13.13 -15.86
C GLY A 145 -0.56 13.04 -14.81
N SER A 146 -0.74 13.69 -13.66
CA SER A 146 0.19 13.68 -12.52
C SER A 146 0.18 12.36 -11.75
N VAL A 147 1.10 12.17 -10.79
CA VAL A 147 1.06 10.99 -9.89
C VAL A 147 -0.23 10.97 -9.06
N GLY A 148 -0.69 12.15 -8.61
CA GLY A 148 -1.95 12.29 -7.89
C GLY A 148 -3.17 11.81 -8.70
N ASP A 149 -3.22 12.15 -10.00
CA ASP A 149 -4.30 11.70 -10.89
C ASP A 149 -4.31 10.19 -11.08
N ARG A 150 -3.13 9.56 -11.11
CA ARG A 150 -2.98 8.10 -11.18
C ARG A 150 -3.43 7.43 -9.88
N MET A 151 -3.10 8.00 -8.72
CA MET A 151 -3.61 7.52 -7.44
C MET A 151 -5.13 7.63 -7.36
N GLN A 152 -5.69 8.75 -7.82
CA GLN A 152 -7.13 8.96 -7.86
C GLN A 152 -7.80 7.87 -8.71
N ARG A 153 -7.29 7.62 -9.92
CA ARG A 153 -7.78 6.55 -10.80
C ARG A 153 -7.68 5.16 -10.18
N PHE A 154 -6.58 4.87 -9.51
CA PHE A 154 -6.38 3.60 -8.81
C PHE A 154 -7.47 3.31 -7.78
N PHE A 155 -8.00 4.35 -7.10
CA PHE A 155 -9.11 4.20 -6.15
C PHE A 155 -10.50 4.39 -6.76
N THR A 156 -10.65 5.00 -7.94
CA THR A 156 -11.94 5.06 -8.65
C THR A 156 -12.25 3.78 -9.42
N ASN A 157 -11.24 2.99 -9.79
CA ASN A 157 -11.42 1.73 -10.50
C ASN A 157 -12.38 0.79 -9.73
N PRO A 158 -13.45 0.25 -10.36
CA PRO A 158 -14.41 -0.63 -9.68
C PRO A 158 -13.75 -1.90 -9.11
N TYR A 159 -12.68 -2.40 -9.71
CA TYR A 159 -12.01 -3.64 -9.32
C TYR A 159 -10.49 -3.45 -9.21
N LEU A 160 -9.86 -4.24 -8.35
CA LEU A 160 -8.41 -4.37 -8.30
C LEU A 160 -8.02 -5.57 -9.16
N HIS A 161 -7.27 -5.33 -10.24
CA HIS A 161 -6.75 -6.40 -11.09
C HIS A 161 -5.75 -7.26 -10.33
N ASP A 162 -5.59 -8.49 -10.78
CA ASP A 162 -4.64 -9.44 -10.18
C ASP A 162 -3.19 -8.92 -10.30
N PHE A 163 -2.35 -9.46 -9.42
CA PHE A 163 -0.94 -9.09 -9.29
C PHE A 163 -0.12 -9.95 -10.27
N ASP A 164 -0.06 -9.54 -11.54
CA ASP A 164 0.75 -10.19 -12.59
C ASP A 164 2.26 -9.98 -12.41
#